data_AF-A0A960SS47-F1
#
_entry.id   AF-A0A960SS47-F1
#
_cell.length_a   1.000
_cell.length_b   1.000
_cell.length_c   1.000
_cell.angle_alpha   90.00
_cell.angle_beta   90.00
_cell.angle_gamma   90.00
#
_symmetry.space_group_name_H-M   'P 1'
#
loop_
_entity.id
_entity.type
_entity.pdbx_description
1 polymer ?
#
loop_
_entity_poly.entity_id
_entity_poly.type
_entity_poly.pdbx_seq_one_letter_code
_entity_poly.pdbx_strand_id
1 'polypeptide(L)'
;DWVARFTAGDRDLVLDRTPMPGEPGGQVNGGYAGLSARMAPLPVTMSVVTTTGPVEQFVRNRARPNAGAVACNFTEGSRDLGSLAFFSDPANAGTDAPWYIIDSRQMPFICQALLAPQPRAVPAKSGFTLRYRICVRPKAWTQPDLVAAHEEWLKAH
;
A
#
# COMPACT_ATOMS: atom_id res chain seq x y z
N ASP A 1 9.84 -11.65 1.04
CA ASP A 1 8.41 -11.80 1.35
C ASP A 1 8.15 -11.55 2.83
N TRP A 2 6.95 -11.06 3.14
CA TRP A 2 6.53 -10.71 4.49
C TRP A 2 5.16 -11.32 4.78
N VAL A 3 5.05 -12.04 5.90
CA VAL A 3 3.80 -12.64 6.35
C VAL A 3 3.55 -12.23 7.80
N ALA A 4 2.38 -11.67 8.07
CA ALA A 4 1.92 -11.38 9.42
C ALA A 4 0.66 -12.19 9.73
N ARG A 5 0.69 -12.97 10.81
CA ARG A 5 -0.45 -13.79 11.27
C ARG A 5 -0.98 -13.21 12.57
N PHE A 6 -2.28 -13.02 12.62
CA PHE A 6 -2.98 -12.47 13.78
C PHE A 6 -4.10 -13.41 14.19
N THR A 7 -4.38 -13.47 15.49
CA THR A 7 -5.46 -14.26 16.06
C THR A 7 -6.21 -13.38 17.06
N ALA A 8 -7.54 -13.31 16.93
CA ALA A 8 -8.38 -12.66 17.93
C ALA A 8 -8.35 -13.47 19.24
N GLY A 9 -8.42 -12.75 20.36
CA GLY A 9 -8.48 -13.36 21.69
C GLY A 9 -9.82 -14.04 21.98
N ASP A 10 -10.25 -14.01 23.24
CA ASP A 10 -11.53 -14.59 23.69
C ASP A 10 -12.78 -13.84 23.23
N ARG A 11 -12.62 -12.70 22.55
CA ARG A 11 -13.73 -11.86 22.10
C ARG A 11 -13.60 -11.54 20.63
N ASP A 12 -14.75 -11.34 20.00
CA ASP A 12 -14.82 -10.77 18.67
C ASP A 12 -14.10 -9.41 18.64
N LEU A 13 -13.37 -9.19 17.57
CA LEU A 13 -12.60 -7.98 17.33
C LEU A 13 -13.18 -7.26 16.11
N VAL A 14 -13.40 -5.96 16.24
CA VAL A 14 -13.62 -5.08 15.10
C VAL A 14 -12.39 -4.22 14.91
N LEU A 15 -11.70 -4.42 13.80
CA LEU A 15 -10.67 -3.51 13.32
C LEU A 15 -11.38 -2.32 12.68
N ASP A 16 -11.65 -1.32 13.50
CA ASP A 16 -12.36 -0.13 13.09
C ASP A 16 -11.44 0.88 12.40
N ARG A 17 -12.03 1.86 11.71
CA ARG A 17 -11.31 2.92 11.02
C ARG A 17 -11.98 4.26 11.21
N THR A 18 -11.17 5.31 11.09
CA THR A 18 -11.70 6.65 10.84
C THR A 18 -12.51 6.64 9.53
N PRO A 19 -13.74 7.19 9.52
CA PRO A 19 -14.55 7.31 8.31
C PRO A 19 -13.83 8.01 7.16
N MET A 20 -14.11 7.56 5.94
CA MET A 20 -13.47 8.07 4.72
C MET A 20 -14.12 9.38 4.25
N PRO A 21 -13.46 10.21 3.43
CA PRO A 21 -14.07 11.40 2.85
C PRO A 21 -15.36 11.04 2.10
N GLY A 22 -16.46 11.73 2.39
CA GLY A 22 -17.80 11.45 1.84
C GLY A 22 -18.70 10.63 2.77
N GLU A 23 -18.15 10.00 3.81
CA GLU A 23 -18.93 9.34 4.87
C GLU A 23 -19.22 10.31 6.04
N PRO A 24 -20.24 10.05 6.87
CA PRO A 24 -20.47 10.81 8.10
C PRO A 24 -19.23 10.84 9.00
N GLY A 25 -18.76 12.04 9.36
CA GLY A 25 -17.54 12.22 10.16
C GLY A 25 -16.23 11.97 9.40
N GLY A 26 -16.29 11.86 8.06
CA GLY A 26 -15.17 11.54 7.19
C GLY A 26 -13.94 12.43 7.35
N GLN A 27 -12.76 11.82 7.34
CA GLN A 27 -11.47 12.50 7.44
C GLN A 27 -10.55 12.18 6.25
N VAL A 28 -9.63 13.10 5.94
CA VAL A 28 -8.64 12.92 4.86
C VAL A 28 -7.58 11.86 5.19
N ASN A 29 -7.49 11.46 6.45
CA ASN A 29 -6.68 10.38 7.00
C ASN A 29 -7.59 9.28 7.52
N GLY A 30 -7.12 8.02 7.46
CA GLY A 30 -7.91 6.89 7.92
C GLY A 30 -7.88 5.72 6.94
N GLY A 31 -8.31 4.57 7.45
CA GLY A 31 -8.39 3.32 6.69
C GLY A 31 -7.06 2.62 6.42
N TYR A 32 -5.93 3.27 6.70
CA TYR A 32 -4.61 2.64 6.61
C TYR A 32 -4.39 1.64 7.74
N ALA A 33 -4.14 0.40 7.35
CA ALA A 33 -3.77 -0.69 8.23
C ALA A 33 -3.02 -1.74 7.39
N GLY A 34 -1.99 -2.35 7.98
CA GLY A 34 -1.13 -3.29 7.28
C GLY A 34 0.28 -2.77 7.11
N LEU A 35 0.99 -3.31 6.12
CA LEU A 35 2.39 -2.95 5.89
C LEU A 35 2.50 -1.49 5.44
N SER A 36 3.46 -0.78 6.01
CA SER A 36 3.75 0.61 5.67
C SER A 36 5.25 0.87 5.59
N ALA A 37 5.63 1.85 4.78
CA ALA A 37 6.97 2.38 4.72
C ALA A 37 6.93 3.90 4.87
N ARG A 38 7.77 4.40 5.78
CA ARG A 38 8.12 5.81 5.90
C ARG A 38 9.50 5.99 5.29
N MET A 39 9.60 6.88 4.33
CA MET A 39 10.83 7.09 3.57
C MET A 39 11.48 8.39 4.02
N ALA A 40 12.80 8.47 3.88
CA ALA A 40 13.54 9.67 4.28
C ALA A 40 13.18 10.84 3.35
N PRO A 41 12.90 12.04 3.89
CA PRO A 41 12.75 13.25 3.10
C PRO A 41 14.14 13.73 2.63
N LEU A 42 14.66 13.11 1.59
CA LEU A 42 15.87 13.57 0.89
C LEU A 42 15.46 14.52 -0.25
N PRO A 43 16.40 15.23 -0.93
CA PRO A 43 16.09 15.99 -2.14
C PRO A 43 15.75 15.07 -3.33
N VAL A 44 14.90 14.07 -3.09
CA VAL A 44 14.53 13.03 -4.02
C VAL A 44 13.13 13.31 -4.56
N THR A 45 13.00 13.24 -5.87
CA THR A 45 11.69 13.20 -6.50
C THR A 45 11.18 11.77 -6.40
N MET A 46 9.96 11.60 -5.89
CA MET A 46 9.26 10.33 -5.89
C MET A 46 8.27 10.32 -7.05
N SER A 47 8.33 9.32 -7.91
CA SER A 47 7.22 8.98 -8.81
C SER A 47 6.61 7.66 -8.37
N VAL A 48 5.31 7.52 -8.59
CA VAL A 48 4.55 6.35 -8.15
C VAL A 48 3.91 5.69 -9.37
N VAL A 49 4.07 4.38 -9.46
CA VAL A 49 3.44 3.55 -10.48
C VAL A 49 2.73 2.38 -9.82
N THR A 50 1.59 1.98 -10.35
CA THR A 50 0.84 0.79 -9.91
C THR A 50 0.68 -0.17 -11.08
N THR A 51 0.12 -1.35 -10.80
CA THR A 51 -0.27 -2.28 -11.86
C THR A 51 -1.34 -1.69 -12.81
N THR A 52 -2.07 -0.66 -12.38
CA THR A 52 -3.11 0.01 -13.18
C THR A 52 -2.61 1.24 -13.92
N GLY A 53 -1.39 1.74 -13.63
CA GLY A 53 -0.80 2.89 -14.31
C GLY A 53 0.01 3.81 -13.39
N PRO A 54 0.59 4.89 -13.92
CA PRO A 54 1.21 5.92 -13.09
C PRO A 54 0.16 6.61 -12.20
N VAL A 55 0.57 7.02 -11.00
CA VAL A 55 -0.24 7.86 -10.12
C VAL A 55 0.16 9.31 -10.36
N GLU A 56 -0.65 10.02 -11.13
CA GLU A 56 -0.35 11.39 -11.56
C GLU A 56 -1.00 12.46 -10.67
N GLN A 57 -2.05 12.09 -9.93
CA GLN A 57 -2.87 13.03 -9.17
C GLN A 57 -2.70 12.84 -7.66
N PHE A 58 -2.18 13.86 -7.00
CA PHE A 58 -2.11 13.95 -5.55
C PHE A 58 -2.94 15.15 -5.06
N VAL A 59 -3.97 14.88 -4.27
CA VAL A 59 -4.79 15.93 -3.64
C VAL A 59 -4.25 16.21 -2.26
N ARG A 60 -3.77 17.43 -2.01
CA ARG A 60 -3.09 17.79 -0.74
C ARG A 60 -1.98 16.79 -0.39
N ASN A 61 -1.11 16.49 -1.36
CA ASN A 61 0.02 15.56 -1.23
C ASN A 61 -0.38 14.10 -0.97
N ARG A 62 -1.61 13.69 -1.28
CA ARG A 62 -2.12 12.34 -1.01
C ARG A 62 -2.73 11.70 -2.25
N ALA A 63 -2.49 10.40 -2.39
CA ALA A 63 -3.14 9.56 -3.40
C ALA A 63 -3.70 8.28 -2.77
N ARG A 64 -4.76 7.75 -3.37
CA ARG A 64 -5.47 6.55 -2.92
C ARG A 64 -5.71 5.57 -4.08
N PRO A 65 -4.66 5.09 -4.77
CA PRO A 65 -4.86 4.18 -5.88
C PRO A 65 -5.39 2.82 -5.38
N ASN A 66 -6.09 2.11 -6.25
CA ASN A 66 -6.57 0.76 -6.00
C ASN A 66 -5.90 -0.21 -6.98
N ALA A 67 -4.96 -1.01 -6.51
CA ALA A 67 -4.09 -1.83 -7.35
C ALA A 67 -3.42 -2.96 -6.54
N GLY A 68 -3.23 -4.13 -7.13
CA GLY A 68 -2.57 -5.26 -6.46
C GLY A 68 -1.10 -5.00 -6.07
N ALA A 69 -0.41 -4.12 -6.80
CA ALA A 69 0.93 -3.67 -6.44
C ALA A 69 1.17 -2.19 -6.73
N VAL A 70 2.10 -1.60 -5.99
CA VAL A 70 2.52 -0.21 -6.07
C VAL A 70 4.03 -0.10 -5.94
N ALA A 71 4.65 0.79 -6.71
CA ALA A 71 6.06 1.09 -6.62
C ALA A 71 6.31 2.59 -6.50
N CYS A 72 7.32 2.93 -5.70
CA CYS A 72 7.89 4.26 -5.57
C CYS A 72 9.28 4.24 -6.22
N ASN A 73 9.49 5.10 -7.21
CA ASN A 73 10.76 5.33 -7.87
C ASN A 73 11.38 6.63 -7.34
N PHE A 74 12.67 6.61 -7.04
CA PHE A 74 13.37 7.75 -6.46
C PHE A 74 14.46 8.26 -7.39
N THR A 75 14.48 9.56 -7.62
CA THR A 75 15.52 10.22 -8.41
C THR A 75 16.05 11.46 -7.72
N GLU A 76 17.30 11.82 -7.99
CA GLU A 76 17.93 13.10 -7.62
C GLU A 76 18.37 13.80 -8.92
N GLY A 77 17.58 14.77 -9.39
CA GLY A 77 17.74 15.32 -10.72
C GLY A 77 17.56 14.24 -11.79
N SER A 78 18.61 13.97 -12.58
CA SER A 78 18.63 12.90 -13.59
C SER A 78 19.17 11.56 -13.08
N ARG A 79 19.61 11.49 -11.82
CA ARG A 79 20.19 10.27 -11.24
C ARG A 79 19.09 9.38 -10.66
N ASP A 80 19.04 8.14 -11.11
CA ASP A 80 18.24 7.09 -10.45
C ASP A 80 18.87 6.70 -9.11
N LEU A 81 18.09 6.76 -8.04
CA LEU A 81 18.50 6.31 -6.70
C LEU A 81 17.98 4.92 -6.35
N GLY A 82 17.10 4.39 -7.19
CA GLY A 82 16.47 3.09 -7.02
C GLY A 82 14.98 3.20 -6.78
N SER A 83 14.37 2.08 -6.41
CA SER A 83 12.94 1.98 -6.23
C SER A 83 12.55 0.90 -5.24
N LEU A 84 11.34 1.06 -4.71
CA LEU A 84 10.68 0.13 -3.80
C LEU A 84 9.34 -0.25 -4.40
N ALA A 85 9.05 -1.54 -4.53
CA ALA A 85 7.73 -2.05 -4.87
C ALA A 85 7.14 -2.87 -3.72
N PHE A 86 5.83 -2.75 -3.55
CA PHE A 86 5.02 -3.47 -2.59
C PHE A 86 3.92 -4.20 -3.35
N PHE A 87 3.85 -5.51 -3.14
CA PHE A 87 2.82 -6.37 -3.72
C PHE A 87 1.93 -6.86 -2.59
N SER A 88 0.62 -6.82 -2.79
CA SER A 88 -0.37 -7.33 -1.85
C SER A 88 -1.02 -8.59 -2.39
N ASP A 89 -1.12 -9.60 -1.55
CA ASP A 89 -1.87 -10.81 -1.86
C ASP A 89 -3.37 -10.46 -1.93
N PRO A 90 -4.12 -10.96 -2.93
CA PRO A 90 -5.56 -10.75 -3.03
C PRO A 90 -6.33 -11.21 -1.78
N ALA A 91 -5.82 -12.18 -1.01
CA ALA A 91 -6.40 -12.61 0.25
C ALA A 91 -6.35 -11.53 1.35
N ASN A 92 -5.54 -10.48 1.18
CA ASN A 92 -5.52 -9.36 2.13
C ASN A 92 -6.79 -8.51 2.01
N ALA A 93 -7.11 -8.06 0.79
CA ALA A 93 -8.09 -6.99 0.54
C ALA A 93 -8.85 -7.11 -0.81
N GLY A 94 -8.64 -8.17 -1.59
CA GLY A 94 -9.11 -8.31 -2.98
C GLY A 94 -8.03 -8.04 -4.03
N THR A 95 -8.36 -8.27 -5.31
CA THR A 95 -7.44 -8.11 -6.45
C THR A 95 -7.03 -6.66 -6.68
N ASP A 96 -7.98 -5.73 -6.47
CA ASP A 96 -7.72 -4.30 -6.43
C ASP A 96 -7.55 -3.92 -4.95
N ALA A 97 -6.29 -3.84 -4.52
CA ALA A 97 -5.95 -3.54 -3.15
C ALA A 97 -5.81 -2.01 -2.93
N PRO A 98 -6.48 -1.43 -1.92
CA PRO A 98 -6.45 -0.01 -1.69
C PRO A 98 -5.12 0.41 -1.05
N TRP A 99 -4.54 1.52 -1.52
CA TRP A 99 -3.32 2.10 -0.95
C TRP A 99 -3.57 3.51 -0.43
N TYR A 100 -2.73 3.96 0.50
CA TYR A 100 -2.66 5.35 0.94
C TYR A 100 -1.23 5.83 0.83
N ILE A 101 -1.03 6.86 0.00
CA ILE A 101 0.28 7.38 -0.33
C ILE A 101 0.31 8.86 0.04
N ILE A 102 1.38 9.28 0.70
CA ILE A 102 1.70 10.67 0.95
C ILE A 102 2.99 10.98 0.20
N ASP A 103 2.93 11.92 -0.75
CA ASP A 103 4.12 12.50 -1.37
C ASP A 103 4.35 13.89 -0.76
N SER A 104 5.10 13.93 0.35
CA SER A 104 5.40 15.19 1.03
C SER A 104 6.90 15.32 1.29
N ARG A 105 7.40 16.56 1.22
CA ARG A 105 8.80 16.87 1.53
C ARG A 105 9.20 16.65 3.00
N GLN A 106 8.25 16.33 3.88
CA GLN A 106 8.51 16.06 5.29
C GLN A 106 8.52 14.56 5.59
N MET A 107 7.61 13.81 4.98
CA MET A 107 7.45 12.38 5.21
C MET A 107 6.76 11.73 4.01
N PRO A 108 7.52 11.28 2.99
CA PRO A 108 6.98 10.38 2.00
C PRO A 108 6.56 9.08 2.69
N PHE A 109 5.33 8.64 2.43
CA PHE A 109 4.72 7.53 3.13
C PHE A 109 3.89 6.69 2.18
N ILE A 110 3.93 5.38 2.38
CA ILE A 110 3.06 4.44 1.71
C ILE A 110 2.55 3.41 2.70
N CYS A 111 1.28 3.06 2.60
CA CYS A 111 0.67 2.01 3.41
C CYS A 111 -0.47 1.36 2.64
N GLN A 112 -0.68 0.06 2.86
CA GLN A 112 -1.93 -0.53 2.45
C GLN A 112 -3.09 0.09 3.24
N ALA A 113 -4.15 0.46 2.53
CA ALA A 113 -5.35 1.04 3.08
C ALA A 113 -6.41 -0.03 3.39
N LEU A 114 -6.00 -1.11 4.08
CA LEU A 114 -6.77 -2.34 4.26
C LEU A 114 -8.19 -2.10 4.81
N LEU A 115 -8.34 -1.14 5.71
CA LEU A 115 -9.63 -0.84 6.35
C LEU A 115 -10.41 0.23 5.60
N ALA A 116 -9.80 0.95 4.63
CA ALA A 116 -10.45 2.06 3.94
C ALA A 116 -11.80 1.70 3.30
N PRO A 117 -11.96 0.53 2.65
CA PRO A 117 -13.28 0.13 2.15
C PRO A 117 -14.28 -0.01 3.30
N GLN A 118 -13.93 -0.73 4.37
CA GLN A 118 -14.81 -0.99 5.50
C GLN A 118 -14.04 -1.50 6.73
N PRO A 119 -14.59 -1.34 7.95
CA PRO A 119 -14.12 -2.03 9.14
C PRO A 119 -14.06 -3.55 8.92
N ARG A 120 -13.13 -4.23 9.60
CA ARG A 120 -12.96 -5.69 9.49
C ARG A 120 -13.32 -6.37 10.80
N ALA A 121 -14.34 -7.22 10.76
CA ALA A 121 -14.69 -8.09 11.88
C ALA A 121 -13.84 -9.37 11.87
N VAL A 122 -13.37 -9.78 13.05
CA VAL A 122 -12.63 -11.02 13.26
C VAL A 122 -13.28 -11.74 14.46
N PRO A 123 -13.94 -12.89 14.26
CA PRO A 123 -14.56 -13.62 15.35
C PRO A 123 -13.54 -14.06 16.40
N ALA A 124 -13.99 -14.25 17.64
CA ALA A 124 -13.19 -14.78 18.73
C ALA A 124 -12.45 -16.06 18.31
N LYS A 125 -11.20 -16.20 18.76
CA LYS A 125 -10.31 -17.35 18.45
C LYS A 125 -9.99 -17.58 16.97
N SER A 126 -10.50 -16.74 16.07
CA SER A 126 -10.22 -16.84 14.64
C SER A 126 -9.03 -15.98 14.27
N GLY A 127 -8.41 -16.28 13.13
CA GLY A 127 -7.22 -15.58 12.67
C GLY A 127 -7.37 -14.99 11.27
N PHE A 128 -6.48 -14.06 10.95
CA PHE A 128 -6.27 -13.59 9.60
C PHE A 128 -4.77 -13.47 9.32
N THR A 129 -4.42 -13.55 8.05
CA THR A 129 -3.03 -13.45 7.58
C THR A 129 -2.95 -12.30 6.59
N LEU A 130 -1.91 -11.48 6.72
CA LEU A 130 -1.53 -10.51 5.72
C LEU A 130 -0.24 -10.98 5.04
N ARG A 131 -0.23 -10.99 3.71
CA ARG A 131 0.93 -11.42 2.90
C ARG A 131 1.35 -10.32 1.94
N TYR A 132 2.63 -10.01 1.93
CA TYR A 132 3.21 -9.00 1.05
C TYR A 132 4.52 -9.48 0.46
N ARG A 133 4.88 -8.94 -0.70
CA ARG A 133 6.26 -8.94 -1.19
C ARG A 133 6.75 -7.49 -1.24
N ILE A 134 8.01 -7.29 -0.85
CA ILE A 134 8.71 -6.03 -1.00
C ILE A 134 9.90 -6.28 -1.91
N CYS A 135 10.03 -5.49 -2.97
CA CYS A 135 11.17 -5.56 -3.89
C CYS A 135 11.94 -4.24 -3.86
N VAL A 136 13.24 -4.32 -3.61
CA VAL A 136 14.16 -3.19 -3.73
C VAL A 136 14.97 -3.40 -4.99
N ARG A 137 15.04 -2.39 -5.87
CA ARG A 137 15.87 -2.50 -7.09
C ARG A 137 16.55 -1.17 -7.44
N PRO A 138 17.69 -1.19 -8.13
CA PRO A 138 18.40 0.02 -8.53
C PRO A 138 17.76 0.78 -9.70
N LYS A 139 16.80 0.18 -10.42
CA LYS A 139 16.12 0.76 -11.58
C LYS A 139 14.71 1.21 -11.24
N ALA A 140 14.19 2.25 -11.88
CA ALA A 140 12.79 2.66 -11.72
C ALA A 140 11.82 1.59 -12.28
N TRP A 141 10.80 1.18 -11.52
CA TRP A 141 9.68 0.35 -12.00
C TRP A 141 8.90 1.04 -13.12
N THR A 142 8.63 0.29 -14.18
CA THR A 142 7.59 0.61 -15.16
C THR A 142 6.32 -0.14 -14.78
N GLN A 143 5.17 0.28 -15.31
CA GLN A 143 3.91 -0.46 -15.11
C GLN A 143 4.02 -1.90 -15.66
N PRO A 144 4.52 -2.15 -16.89
CA PRO A 144 4.66 -3.52 -17.39
C PRO A 144 5.55 -4.41 -16.51
N ASP A 145 6.69 -3.89 -16.03
CA ASP A 145 7.57 -4.63 -15.12
C ASP A 145 6.81 -5.02 -13.84
N LEU A 146 6.05 -4.07 -13.28
CA LEU A 146 5.34 -4.27 -12.03
C LEU A 146 4.20 -5.28 -12.17
N VAL A 147 3.48 -5.26 -13.30
CA VAL A 147 2.46 -6.26 -13.64
C VAL A 147 3.09 -7.64 -13.76
N ALA A 148 4.16 -7.79 -14.55
CA ALA A 148 4.83 -9.07 -14.75
C ALA A 148 5.34 -9.68 -13.42
N ALA A 149 5.98 -8.85 -12.59
CA ALA A 149 6.47 -9.29 -11.27
C ALA A 149 5.33 -9.64 -10.29
N HIS A 150 4.19 -8.95 -10.37
CA HIS A 150 3.02 -9.25 -9.55
C HIS A 150 2.42 -10.60 -9.95
N GLU A 151 2.22 -10.84 -11.24
CA GLU A 151 1.71 -12.11 -11.76
C GLU A 151 2.66 -13.28 -11.45
N GLU A 152 3.97 -13.08 -11.58
CA GLU A 152 4.97 -14.09 -11.22
C GLU A 152 4.87 -14.44 -9.73
N TRP A 153 4.77 -13.44 -8.87
CA TRP A 153 4.65 -13.67 -7.43
C TRP A 153 3.37 -14.42 -7.06
N LEU A 154 2.23 -14.07 -7.68
CA LEU A 154 0.95 -14.74 -7.45
C LEU A 154 0.91 -16.18 -7.95
N LYS A 155 1.71 -16.55 -8.96
CA LYS A 155 1.82 -17.96 -9.41
C LYS A 155 2.59 -18.84 -8.42
N ALA A 156 3.45 -18.24 -7.61
CA ALA A 156 4.31 -18.94 -6.66
C ALA A 156 3.65 -19.18 -5.28
N HIS A 157 2.41 -18.73 -5.09
CA HIS A 157 1.67 -18.74 -3.81
C HIS A 157 0.21 -19.14 -4.02
#